data_AF-A0A920NC81-F1
#
_entry.id   AF-A0A920NC81-F1
#
_cell.length_a   1.000
_cell.length_b   1.000
_cell.length_c   1.000
_cell.angle_alpha   90.00
_cell.angle_beta   90.00
_cell.angle_gamma   90.00
#
_symmetry.space_group_name_H-M   'P 1'
#
loop_
_entity.id
_entity.type
_entity.pdbx_description
1 polymer ?
#
loop_
_entity_poly.entity_id
_entity_poly.type
_entity_poly.pdbx_seq_one_letter_code
_entity_poly.pdbx_strand_id
1 'polypeptide(L)'
;MDKYGTAPFGPGDTFGEIAALARTRRTATVFARGDTKVLEIRWQGFRELRKKDDGYKKHIDAKYRERSLRTHLQETSLFKHLSETTITAIANETLFETYGNFDWHTS
;
A
#
# COMPACT_ATOMS: atom_id res chain seq x y z
N MET A 1 -5.37 12.31 -19.53
CA MET A 1 -4.93 11.53 -18.35
C MET A 1 -3.67 12.10 -17.72
N ASP A 2 -2.81 12.79 -18.49
CA ASP A 2 -1.54 13.40 -18.02
C ASP A 2 -1.66 14.54 -17.00
N LYS A 3 -2.87 14.93 -16.60
CA LYS A 3 -3.09 15.98 -15.59
C LYS A 3 -3.00 15.45 -14.16
N TYR A 4 -2.97 14.13 -13.99
CA TYR A 4 -2.83 13.45 -12.71
C TYR A 4 -1.53 12.62 -12.74
N GLY A 5 -0.78 12.58 -11.65
CA GLY A 5 0.41 11.73 -11.54
C GLY A 5 0.02 10.25 -11.59
N THR A 6 0.00 9.66 -12.78
CA THR A 6 -0.37 8.24 -12.96
C THR A 6 0.88 7.36 -12.97
N ALA A 7 0.83 6.24 -12.24
CA ALA A 7 1.83 5.19 -12.32
C ALA A 7 1.28 4.00 -13.14
N PRO A 8 2.04 3.44 -14.10
CA PRO A 8 1.63 2.23 -14.81
C PRO A 8 1.74 0.99 -13.93
N PHE A 9 0.88 0.01 -14.19
CA PHE A 9 0.93 -1.33 -13.60
C PHE A 9 1.11 -2.37 -14.71
N GLY A 10 1.86 -3.43 -14.43
CA GLY A 10 2.10 -4.56 -15.33
C GLY A 10 1.84 -5.93 -14.66
N PRO A 11 2.11 -7.03 -15.39
CA PRO A 11 1.96 -8.37 -14.84
C PRO A 11 2.78 -8.57 -13.55
N GLY A 12 2.13 -9.10 -12.52
CA GLY A 12 2.73 -9.32 -11.20
C GLY A 12 2.70 -8.10 -10.28
N ASP A 13 2.33 -6.92 -10.77
CA ASP A 13 2.08 -5.79 -9.88
C ASP A 13 0.83 -5.99 -9.03
N THR A 14 0.89 -5.49 -7.80
CA THR A 14 -0.26 -5.39 -6.90
C THR A 14 -0.69 -3.93 -6.76
N PHE A 15 -2.00 -3.71 -6.61
CA PHE A 15 -2.59 -2.42 -6.28
C PHE A 15 -3.72 -2.58 -5.25
N GLY A 16 -3.96 -1.53 -4.46
CA GLY A 16 -4.96 -1.54 -3.39
C GLY A 16 -4.48 -2.12 -2.05
N GLU A 17 -3.22 -2.54 -2.00
CA GLU A 17 -2.48 -2.98 -0.83
C GLU A 17 -2.46 -1.91 0.26
N ILE A 18 -2.42 -0.63 -0.13
CA ILE A 18 -2.37 0.53 0.77
C ILE A 18 -3.65 0.63 1.59
N ALA A 19 -4.80 0.56 0.91
CA ALA A 19 -6.11 0.60 1.56
C ALA A 19 -6.31 -0.63 2.46
N ALA A 20 -5.77 -1.79 2.05
CA ALA A 20 -5.78 -2.99 2.88
C ALA A 20 -4.93 -2.80 4.14
N LEU A 21 -3.69 -2.29 4.01
CA LEU A 21 -2.74 -2.12 5.11
C LEU A 21 -3.13 -1.02 6.08
N ALA A 22 -3.39 0.17 5.57
CA ALA A 22 -3.68 1.35 6.38
C ALA A 22 -5.13 1.37 6.86
N ARG A 23 -6.00 0.47 6.36
CA ARG A 23 -7.46 0.49 6.58
C ARG A 23 -8.09 1.85 6.25
N THR A 24 -7.51 2.54 5.29
CA THR A 24 -7.97 3.84 4.81
C THR A 24 -8.86 3.66 3.59
N ARG A 25 -9.58 4.74 3.23
CA ARG A 25 -10.27 4.79 1.94
C ARG A 25 -9.26 4.68 0.79
N ARG A 26 -9.73 4.26 -0.39
CA ARG A 26 -8.92 4.20 -1.61
C ARG A 26 -8.21 5.54 -1.83
N THR A 27 -6.89 5.47 -1.93
CA THR A 27 -6.00 6.63 -2.09
C THR A 27 -5.77 6.98 -3.55
N ALA A 28 -6.13 6.08 -4.47
CA ALA A 28 -6.02 6.29 -5.91
C ALA A 28 -7.15 5.56 -6.64
N THR A 29 -7.47 6.04 -7.84
CA THR A 29 -8.36 5.37 -8.79
C THR A 29 -7.53 4.62 -9.83
N VAL A 30 -7.86 3.35 -10.06
CA VAL A 30 -7.16 2.49 -11.03
C VAL A 30 -8.09 2.22 -12.21
N PHE A 31 -7.56 2.37 -13.42
CA PHE A 31 -8.27 2.12 -14.67
C PHE A 31 -7.48 1.11 -15.51
N ALA A 32 -8.17 0.15 -16.10
CA ALA A 32 -7.56 -0.76 -17.07
C ALA A 32 -7.34 -0.01 -18.40
N ARG A 33 -6.13 -0.13 -18.99
CA ARG A 33 -5.82 0.44 -20.32
C ARG A 33 -6.28 -0.44 -21.49
N GLY A 34 -6.81 -1.63 -21.19
CA GLY A 34 -7.32 -2.62 -22.14
C GLY A 34 -7.80 -3.87 -21.42
N ASP A 35 -8.07 -4.94 -22.16
CA ASP A 35 -8.49 -6.22 -21.59
C ASP A 35 -7.45 -6.74 -20.59
N THR A 36 -7.88 -6.93 -19.35
CA THR A 36 -6.97 -7.24 -18.23
C THR A 36 -7.57 -8.37 -17.39
N LYS A 37 -6.73 -9.31 -16.98
CA LYS A 37 -7.07 -10.33 -15.98
C LYS A 37 -6.39 -9.97 -14.66
N VAL A 38 -7.17 -9.95 -13.59
CA VAL A 38 -6.69 -9.64 -12.24
C VAL A 38 -7.12 -10.73 -11.26
N LEU A 39 -6.33 -10.91 -10.20
CA LEU A 39 -6.70 -11.72 -9.06
C LEU A 39 -7.20 -10.80 -7.95
N GLU A 40 -8.47 -10.96 -7.55
CA GLU A 40 -8.99 -10.25 -6.38
C GLU A 40 -8.69 -11.05 -5.12
N ILE A 41 -8.09 -10.39 -4.13
CA ILE A 41 -7.84 -10.95 -2.80
C ILE A 41 -8.60 -10.10 -1.78
N ARG A 42 -9.56 -10.71 -1.07
CA ARG A 42 -10.25 -10.06 0.04
C ARG A 42 -9.32 -9.85 1.23
N TRP A 43 -9.63 -8.88 2.08
CA TRP A 43 -8.82 -8.53 3.26
C TRP A 43 -8.42 -9.74 4.11
N GLN A 44 -9.34 -10.70 4.35
CA GLN A 44 -9.00 -11.88 5.14
C GLN A 44 -7.91 -12.72 4.47
N GLY A 45 -8.03 -12.98 3.16
CA GLY A 45 -7.02 -13.72 2.40
C GLY A 45 -5.66 -13.00 2.37
N PHE A 46 -5.66 -11.69 2.17
CA PHE A 46 -4.44 -10.88 2.19
C PHE A 46 -3.74 -10.93 3.56
N ARG A 47 -4.51 -10.84 4.65
CA ARG A 47 -3.98 -10.98 6.01
C ARG A 47 -3.36 -12.35 6.23
N GLU A 48 -4.03 -13.42 5.82
CA GLU A 48 -3.50 -14.78 6.00
C GLU A 48 -2.25 -15.04 5.15
N LEU A 49 -2.18 -14.51 3.92
CA LEU A 49 -0.97 -14.58 3.10
C LEU A 49 0.21 -13.86 3.76
N ARG A 50 0.00 -12.66 4.30
CA ARG A 50 1.04 -11.91 5.03
C ARG A 50 1.51 -12.61 6.30
N LYS A 51 0.64 -13.38 6.96
CA LYS A 51 1.00 -14.16 8.16
C LYS A 51 1.79 -15.42 7.84
N LYS A 52 1.54 -16.04 6.69
CA LYS A 52 2.11 -17.34 6.31
C LYS A 52 3.38 -17.24 5.48
N ASP A 53 3.59 -16.13 4.78
CA ASP A 53 4.71 -15.93 3.88
C ASP A 53 5.44 -14.61 4.18
N ASP A 54 6.61 -14.72 4.80
CA ASP A 54 7.48 -13.58 5.12
C ASP A 54 8.01 -12.87 3.87
N GLY A 55 8.22 -13.60 2.77
CA GLY A 55 8.65 -13.04 1.49
C GLY A 55 7.56 -12.16 0.91
N TYR A 56 6.31 -12.64 0.93
CA TYR A 56 5.14 -11.88 0.51
C TYR A 56 4.95 -10.64 1.40
N LYS A 57 5.04 -10.79 2.72
CA LYS A 57 4.98 -9.65 3.65
C LYS A 57 6.03 -8.58 3.32
N LYS A 58 7.29 -8.98 3.15
CA LYS A 58 8.40 -8.06 2.80
C LYS A 58 8.15 -7.38 1.45
N HIS A 59 7.70 -8.12 0.45
CA HIS A 59 7.41 -7.57 -0.88
C HIS A 59 6.33 -6.49 -0.82
N ILE A 60 5.22 -6.78 -0.14
CA ILE A 60 4.11 -5.83 0.01
C ILE A 60 4.53 -4.62 0.85
N ASP A 61 5.25 -4.82 1.95
CA ASP A 61 5.74 -3.73 2.80
C ASP A 61 6.72 -2.82 2.03
N ALA A 62 7.58 -3.38 1.17
CA ALA A 62 8.46 -2.60 0.30
C ALA A 62 7.67 -1.76 -0.73
N LYS A 63 6.65 -2.35 -1.38
CA LYS A 63 5.81 -1.65 -2.34
C LYS A 63 5.01 -0.51 -1.70
N TYR A 64 4.53 -0.71 -0.48
CA TYR A 64 3.87 0.35 0.28
C TYR A 64 4.80 1.53 0.58
N ARG A 65 6.07 1.26 0.98
CA ARG A 65 7.08 2.32 1.19
C ARG A 65 7.33 3.12 -0.08
N GLU A 66 7.59 2.42 -1.19
CA GLU A 66 7.94 3.01 -2.48
C GLU A 66 6.81 3.92 -3.02
N ARG A 67 5.55 3.45 -2.96
CA ARG A 67 4.45 4.08 -3.70
C ARG A 67 3.61 5.04 -2.87
N SER A 68 3.52 4.87 -1.54
CA SER A 68 2.44 5.51 -0.77
C SER A 68 2.84 6.14 0.54
N LEU A 69 3.78 5.55 1.28
CA LEU A 69 4.20 6.12 2.55
C LEU A 69 4.81 7.51 2.36
N ARG A 70 5.68 7.66 1.35
CA ARG A 70 6.28 8.95 1.01
C ARG A 70 5.22 10.02 0.74
N THR A 71 4.23 9.71 -0.10
CA THR A 71 3.12 10.63 -0.41
C THR A 71 2.33 10.99 0.84
N HIS A 72 1.99 10.02 1.69
CA HIS A 72 1.27 10.28 2.95
C HIS A 72 2.07 11.15 3.90
N LEU A 73 3.37 10.91 4.04
CA LEU A 73 4.24 11.73 4.86
C LEU A 73 4.26 13.17 4.34
N GLN A 74 4.36 13.38 3.02
CA GLN A 74 4.36 14.71 2.42
C GLN A 74 3.02 15.46 2.55
N GLU A 75 1.89 14.75 2.50
CA GLU A 75 0.56 15.34 2.65
C GLU A 75 0.22 15.68 4.12
N THR A 76 0.85 14.98 5.07
CA THR A 76 0.64 15.18 6.50
C THR A 76 1.27 16.49 6.97
N SER A 77 0.44 17.38 7.55
CA SER A 77 0.85 18.71 8.02
C SER A 77 2.07 18.69 8.95
N LEU A 78 2.17 17.66 9.80
CA LEU A 78 3.28 17.48 10.74
C LEU A 78 4.65 17.38 10.05
N PHE A 79 4.71 16.84 8.82
CA PHE A 79 5.97 16.57 8.12
C PHE A 79 6.23 17.50 6.93
N LYS A 80 5.35 18.47 6.66
CA LYS A 80 5.47 19.40 5.51
C LYS A 80 6.77 20.21 5.49
N HIS A 81 7.42 20.37 6.63
CA HIS A 81 8.67 21.13 6.78
C HIS A 81 9.93 20.29 6.49
N LEU A 82 9.79 18.98 6.28
CA LEU A 82 10.91 18.08 6.05
C LEU A 82 11.30 18.04 4.57
N SER A 83 12.60 17.94 4.30
CA SER A 83 13.10 17.78 2.93
C SER A 83 12.73 16.40 2.36
N GLU A 84 12.76 16.29 1.04
CA GLU A 84 12.53 15.02 0.34
C GLU A 84 13.51 13.91 0.78
N THR A 85 14.77 14.28 1.05
CA THR A 85 15.79 13.36 1.55
C THR A 85 15.44 12.80 2.92
N THR A 86 14.95 13.66 3.83
CA THR A 86 14.51 13.24 5.17
C THR A 86 13.25 12.37 5.10
N ILE A 87 12.28 12.74 4.26
CA ILE A 87 11.07 11.92 4.06
C ILE A 87 11.44 10.53 3.53
N THR A 88 12.40 10.45 2.60
CA THR A 88 12.88 9.18 2.05
C THR A 88 13.55 8.33 3.13
N ALA A 89 14.39 8.94 3.97
CA ALA A 89 15.01 8.25 5.09
C ALA A 89 13.96 7.70 6.09
N ILE A 90 12.97 8.52 6.46
CA ILE A 90 11.87 8.09 7.34
C ILE A 90 11.11 6.93 6.71
N ALA A 91 10.78 7.01 5.42
CA ALA A 91 10.05 5.95 4.74
C ALA A 91 10.82 4.62 4.74
N ASN A 92 12.15 4.66 4.55
CA ASN A 92 13.01 3.48 4.56
C ASN A 92 13.08 2.82 5.95
N GLU A 93 13.18 3.62 7.01
CA GLU A 93 13.30 3.14 8.40
C GLU A 93 11.96 2.80 9.06
N THR A 94 10.83 3.09 8.40
CA THR A 94 9.49 2.82 8.96
C THR A 94 9.22 1.31 9.06
N LEU A 95 8.78 0.86 10.24
CA LEU A 95 8.30 -0.51 10.48
C LEU A 95 6.76 -0.59 10.36
N PHE A 96 6.27 -1.69 9.79
CA PHE A 96 4.82 -1.95 9.66
C PHE A 96 4.40 -3.08 10.58
N GLU A 97 3.83 -2.67 11.71
CA GLU A 97 3.31 -3.58 12.72
C GLU A 97 1.78 -3.63 12.67
N THR A 98 1.22 -4.78 13.03
CA THR A 98 -0.22 -4.98 13.16
C THR A 98 -0.51 -5.41 14.59
N TYR A 99 -1.24 -4.60 15.35
CA TYR A 99 -1.60 -4.89 16.73
C TYR A 99 -3.06 -5.35 16.83
N GLY A 100 -3.29 -6.46 17.55
CA GLY A 100 -4.62 -7.03 17.83
C GLY A 100 -5.01 -8.26 16.99
N ASN A 101 -5.88 -9.13 17.55
CA ASN A 101 -6.52 -10.23 16.81
C ASN A 101 -7.82 -9.72 16.17
N PHE A 102 -7.87 -9.74 14.85
CA PHE A 102 -9.01 -9.22 14.07
C PHE A 102 -9.93 -10.36 13.60
N ASP A 103 -10.41 -11.18 14.52
CA ASP A 103 -11.55 -12.05 14.24
C ASP A 103 -12.82 -11.21 14.31
N TRP A 104 -13.14 -10.55 13.19
CA TRP A 104 -14.51 -10.14 12.97
C TRP A 104 -15.30 -11.42 12.69
N HIS A 105 -15.80 -12.07 13.74
CA HIS A 105 -16.95 -12.94 13.55
C HIS A 105 -18.08 -12.03 13.06
N THR A 106 -18.62 -12.31 11.89
CA THR A 106 -19.98 -11.90 11.60
C THR A 106 -20.74 -13.18 11.31
N SER A 107 -21.65 -13.45 12.24
CA SER A 107 -22.77 -14.38 12.15
C SER A 107 -23.52 -14.24 10.84
#